data_AF-A0A9E6JL78-F1
#
_entry.id   AF-A0A9E6JL78-F1
#
_cell.length_a   1.000
_cell.length_b   1.000
_cell.length_c   1.000
_cell.angle_alpha   90.00
_cell.angle_beta   90.00
_cell.angle_gamma   90.00
#
_symmetry.space_group_name_H-M   'P 1'
#
loop_
_entity.id
_entity.type
_entity.pdbx_description
1 polymer ?
#
loop_
_entity_poly.entity_id
_entity_poly.type
_entity_poly.pdbx_seq_one_letter_code
_entity_poly.pdbx_strand_id
1 'polypeptide(L)'
;MKPLVLVCLSGVLLLGVQLPVRASFEAERAGARATGLAGAFTAVADDADALIYNPAGLPNVKTAVFSAEHSRLFTALDTDTLTENRLAYVQPWPKVGTFGLGWYGRNLADVYQENVIVAGAGFTLDQAQTWKAGAALKLLQVAYLDSDALA
;
A
#
# COMPACT_ATOMS: atom_id res chain seq x y z
N MET A 1 8.71 -25.59 31.08
CA MET A 1 8.68 -24.11 31.20
C MET A 1 9.78 -23.46 30.36
N LYS A 2 9.73 -23.55 29.00
CA LYS A 2 10.72 -22.91 28.10
C LYS A 2 10.20 -22.48 26.69
N PRO A 3 8.89 -22.29 26.39
CA PRO A 3 8.51 -21.64 25.13
C PRO A 3 8.26 -20.12 25.27
N LEU A 4 8.05 -19.60 26.49
CA LEU A 4 7.65 -18.20 26.69
C LEU A 4 8.78 -17.19 26.47
N VAL A 5 10.03 -17.56 26.79
CA VAL A 5 11.20 -16.66 26.67
C VAL A 5 11.66 -16.49 25.23
N LEU A 6 11.41 -17.48 24.36
CA LEU A 6 11.81 -17.43 22.94
C LEU A 6 10.90 -16.52 22.11
N VAL A 7 9.62 -16.42 22.48
CA VAL A 7 8.65 -15.50 21.84
C VAL A 7 8.94 -14.04 22.18
N CYS A 8 9.45 -13.77 23.39
CA CYS A 8 9.90 -12.42 23.76
C CYS A 8 11.19 -12.00 23.03
N LEU A 9 12.11 -12.94 22.75
CA LEU A 9 13.37 -12.62 22.10
C LEU A 9 13.21 -12.35 20.59
N SER A 10 12.25 -12.99 19.91
CA SER A 10 11.90 -12.68 18.52
C SER A 10 11.11 -11.38 18.39
N GLY A 11 10.29 -11.03 19.39
CA GLY A 11 9.52 -9.77 19.41
C GLY A 11 10.39 -8.53 19.60
N VAL A 12 11.50 -8.64 20.32
CA VAL A 12 12.42 -7.52 20.57
C VAL A 12 13.36 -7.24 19.40
N LEU A 13 13.66 -8.24 18.55
CA LEU A 13 14.54 -8.05 17.38
C LEU A 13 13.82 -7.43 16.16
N LEU A 14 12.47 -7.41 16.16
CA LEU A 14 11.64 -6.77 15.12
C LEU A 14 11.24 -5.33 15.46
N LEU A 15 11.63 -4.81 16.62
CA LEU A 15 11.54 -3.38 16.99
C LEU A 15 12.70 -2.57 16.37
N GLY A 16 13.06 -2.92 15.13
CA GLY A 16 13.95 -2.10 14.32
C GLY A 16 13.29 -0.74 14.13
N VAL A 17 13.88 0.27 14.74
CA VAL A 17 13.55 1.68 14.58
C VAL A 17 13.38 1.97 13.08
N GLN A 18 12.14 2.07 12.63
CA GLN A 18 11.81 2.61 11.32
C GLN A 18 12.06 4.12 11.42
N LEU A 19 13.31 4.55 11.28
CA LEU A 19 13.58 5.95 10.99
C LEU A 19 12.88 6.23 9.66
N PRO A 20 11.91 7.16 9.59
CA PRO A 20 11.31 7.51 8.32
C PRO A 20 12.35 8.32 7.53
N VAL A 21 13.26 7.63 6.85
CA VAL A 21 13.95 8.18 5.69
C VAL A 21 12.91 8.22 4.58
N ARG A 22 12.01 9.19 4.68
CA ARG A 22 11.14 9.57 3.58
C ARG A 22 12.04 10.34 2.63
N ALA A 23 12.61 9.66 1.63
CA ALA A 23 12.82 10.34 0.35
C ALA A 23 11.50 11.04 0.03
N SER A 24 11.51 12.29 -0.47
CA SER A 24 10.34 13.17 -0.68
C SER A 24 9.10 12.46 -1.25
N PHE A 25 8.36 11.73 -0.41
CA PHE A 25 7.32 10.80 -0.79
C PHE A 25 6.29 10.87 0.32
N GLU A 26 5.16 11.50 0.02
CA GLU A 26 4.05 11.52 0.96
C GLU A 26 3.44 10.12 1.05
N ALA A 27 2.96 9.78 2.25
CA ALA A 27 2.29 8.51 2.47
C ALA A 27 0.90 8.57 1.85
N GLU A 28 0.82 8.24 0.56
CA GLU A 28 -0.39 8.39 -0.23
C GLU A 28 -1.51 7.44 0.20
N ARG A 29 -2.71 8.01 0.28
CA ARG A 29 -3.98 7.30 0.38
C ARG A 29 -4.58 7.18 -1.02
N ALA A 30 -4.27 6.10 -1.72
CA ALA A 30 -4.79 5.84 -3.06
C ALA A 30 -6.13 5.09 -3.03
N GLY A 31 -6.81 4.89 -4.17
CA GLY A 31 -8.00 4.02 -4.23
C GLY A 31 -9.32 4.79 -4.14
N ALA A 32 -10.12 4.80 -5.20
CA ALA A 32 -11.40 5.52 -5.24
C ALA A 32 -12.32 5.17 -4.04
N ARG A 33 -12.37 3.87 -3.68
CA ARG A 33 -13.12 3.41 -2.50
C ARG A 33 -12.52 3.90 -1.20
N ALA A 34 -11.20 3.82 -1.06
CA ALA A 34 -10.54 4.22 0.17
C ALA A 34 -10.58 5.75 0.39
N THR A 35 -10.47 6.52 -0.69
CA THR A 35 -10.68 7.96 -0.74
C THR A 35 -12.13 8.32 -0.39
N GLY A 36 -13.12 7.62 -0.95
CA GLY A 36 -14.54 7.80 -0.59
C GLY A 36 -14.86 7.53 0.88
N LEU A 37 -14.04 6.74 1.57
CA LEU A 37 -14.14 6.49 3.01
C LEU A 37 -13.33 7.48 3.86
N ALA A 38 -12.84 8.58 3.28
CA ALA A 38 -11.94 9.54 3.92
C ALA A 38 -10.72 8.85 4.59
N GLY A 39 -10.29 7.73 4.00
CA GLY A 39 -9.18 6.91 4.45
C GLY A 39 -9.44 6.05 5.70
N ALA A 40 -10.69 5.86 6.11
CA ALA A 40 -11.09 4.86 7.12
C ALA A 40 -10.95 3.40 6.60
N PHE A 41 -10.57 3.23 5.34
CA PHE A 41 -10.42 1.93 4.66
C PHE A 41 -9.50 0.93 5.39
N THR A 42 -8.52 1.39 6.17
CA THR A 42 -7.60 0.51 6.91
C THR A 42 -8.31 -0.55 7.78
N ALA A 43 -9.51 -0.23 8.29
CA ALA A 43 -10.31 -1.12 9.14
C ALA A 43 -11.16 -2.13 8.33
N VAL A 44 -11.42 -1.82 7.06
CA VAL A 44 -12.27 -2.61 6.15
C VAL A 44 -11.50 -3.07 4.91
N ALA A 45 -10.18 -3.21 5.03
CA ALA A 45 -9.32 -3.60 3.93
C ALA A 45 -9.66 -5.03 3.46
N ASP A 46 -10.32 -5.14 2.32
CA ASP A 46 -10.87 -6.38 1.76
C ASP A 46 -10.84 -6.42 0.22
N ASP A 47 -10.02 -5.57 -0.42
CA ASP A 47 -9.76 -5.55 -1.87
C ASP A 47 -8.26 -5.30 -2.18
N ALA A 48 -7.96 -4.96 -3.44
CA ALA A 48 -6.58 -4.72 -3.90
C ALA A 48 -5.88 -3.52 -3.22
N ASP A 49 -6.63 -2.55 -2.70
CA ASP A 49 -6.08 -1.40 -1.97
C ASP A 49 -5.54 -1.78 -0.58
N ALA A 50 -5.86 -2.98 -0.09
CA ALA A 50 -5.23 -3.52 1.11
C ALA A 50 -3.70 -3.56 1.00
N LEU A 51 -3.11 -3.71 -0.20
CA LEU A 51 -1.66 -3.70 -0.43
C LEU A 51 -0.98 -2.42 0.11
N ILE A 52 -1.61 -1.26 -0.06
CA ILE A 52 -1.05 0.03 0.38
C ILE A 52 -1.54 0.44 1.77
N TYR A 53 -2.81 0.20 2.08
CA TYR A 53 -3.41 0.63 3.35
C TYR A 53 -3.10 -0.32 4.50
N ASN A 54 -3.41 -1.61 4.33
CA ASN A 54 -3.30 -2.58 5.41
C ASN A 54 -3.19 -4.02 4.83
N PRO A 55 -1.97 -4.53 4.62
CA PRO A 55 -1.75 -5.87 4.08
C PRO A 55 -2.33 -6.99 4.97
N ALA A 56 -2.54 -6.74 6.28
CA ALA A 56 -3.22 -7.70 7.16
C ALA A 56 -4.70 -7.89 6.81
N GLY A 57 -5.27 -7.00 5.99
CA GLY A 57 -6.60 -7.13 5.40
C GLY A 57 -6.66 -8.06 4.18
N LEU A 58 -5.54 -8.39 3.53
CA LEU A 58 -5.53 -9.25 2.32
C LEU A 58 -6.24 -10.61 2.51
N PRO A 59 -6.20 -11.30 3.67
CA PRO A 59 -6.98 -12.53 3.90
C PRO A 59 -8.51 -12.34 3.89
N ASN A 60 -9.00 -11.10 3.94
CA ASN A 60 -10.42 -10.79 3.79
C ASN A 60 -10.87 -10.91 2.33
N VAL A 61 -9.95 -10.74 1.37
CA VAL A 61 -10.20 -10.91 -0.06
C VAL A 61 -10.49 -12.39 -0.35
N LYS A 62 -11.71 -12.71 -0.81
CA LYS A 62 -12.15 -14.11 -1.01
C LYS A 62 -11.97 -14.62 -2.44
N THR A 63 -11.86 -13.71 -3.41
CA THR A 63 -11.70 -14.02 -4.83
C THR A 63 -10.57 -13.19 -5.43
N ALA A 64 -10.07 -13.60 -6.59
CA ALA A 64 -9.13 -12.77 -7.35
C ALA A 64 -9.76 -11.38 -7.62
N VAL A 65 -9.01 -10.31 -7.37
CA VAL A 65 -9.46 -8.93 -7.60
C VAL A 65 -8.41 -8.21 -8.43
N PHE A 66 -8.83 -7.65 -9.55
CA PHE A 66 -8.06 -6.70 -10.33
C PHE A 66 -8.69 -5.31 -10.19
N SER A 67 -7.86 -4.30 -9.96
CA SER A 67 -8.29 -2.91 -9.82
C SER A 67 -7.47 -2.01 -10.75
N ALA A 68 -8.15 -1.11 -11.44
CA ALA A 68 -7.55 -0.09 -12.28
C ALA A 68 -8.26 1.24 -12.01
N GLU A 69 -7.47 2.30 -11.88
CA GLU A 69 -7.98 3.61 -11.48
C GLU A 69 -7.18 4.74 -12.13
N HIS A 70 -7.90 5.80 -12.45
CA HIS A 70 -7.36 7.07 -12.90
C HIS A 70 -8.09 8.20 -12.17
N SER A 71 -7.33 9.09 -11.54
CA SER A 71 -7.85 10.19 -10.73
C SER A 71 -7.17 11.50 -11.12
N ARG A 72 -7.95 12.57 -11.19
CA ARG A 72 -7.45 13.94 -11.36
C ARG A 72 -7.57 14.64 -10.02
N LEU A 73 -6.45 15.06 -9.46
CA LEU A 73 -6.44 15.74 -8.17
C LEU A 73 -6.64 17.24 -8.40
N PHE A 74 -7.42 17.87 -7.52
CA PHE A 74 -7.63 19.32 -7.48
C PHE A 74 -8.09 19.96 -8.81
N THR A 75 -9.17 19.42 -9.38
CA THR A 75 -9.77 19.89 -10.65
C THR A 75 -10.24 21.36 -10.65
N ALA A 76 -10.22 22.04 -9.51
CA ALA A 76 -10.58 23.45 -9.36
C ALA A 76 -9.38 24.41 -9.46
N LEU A 77 -8.15 23.88 -9.51
CA LEU A 77 -6.97 24.68 -9.82
C LEU A 77 -6.80 24.75 -11.34
N ASP A 78 -6.43 25.92 -11.87
CA ASP A 78 -6.10 26.11 -13.30
C ASP A 78 -4.86 25.30 -13.75
N THR A 79 -4.20 24.63 -12.81
CA THR A 79 -3.10 23.69 -13.03
C THR A 79 -3.64 22.26 -13.09
N ASP A 80 -4.40 21.95 -14.14
CA ASP A 80 -5.19 20.73 -14.29
C ASP A 80 -4.35 19.47 -14.65
N THR A 81 -3.16 19.36 -14.05
CA THR A 81 -2.07 18.46 -14.49
C THR A 81 -1.65 17.43 -13.46
N LEU A 82 -2.14 17.51 -12.21
CA LEU A 82 -1.85 16.50 -11.20
C LEU A 82 -2.77 15.29 -11.38
N THR A 83 -2.18 14.18 -11.79
CA THR A 83 -2.91 12.94 -12.10
C THR A 83 -2.33 11.76 -11.32
N GLU A 84 -3.22 10.83 -10.97
CA GLU A 84 -2.88 9.56 -10.34
C GLU A 84 -3.42 8.42 -11.17
N ASN A 85 -2.59 7.39 -11.34
CA ASN A 85 -2.93 6.17 -12.03
C ASN A 85 -2.57 4.99 -11.16
N ARG A 86 -3.39 3.94 -11.21
CA ARG A 86 -3.16 2.77 -10.39
C ARG A 86 -3.61 1.51 -11.08
N LEU A 87 -2.83 0.46 -10.89
CA LEU A 87 -3.15 -0.90 -11.27
C LEU A 87 -2.78 -1.82 -10.11
N ALA A 88 -3.68 -2.69 -9.69
CA ALA A 88 -3.40 -3.66 -8.64
C ALA A 88 -4.12 -4.97 -8.88
N TYR A 89 -3.48 -6.06 -8.48
CA TYR A 89 -4.03 -7.40 -8.56
C TYR A 89 -3.76 -8.14 -7.26
N VAL A 90 -4.77 -8.82 -6.74
CA VAL A 90 -4.70 -9.66 -5.55
C VAL A 90 -5.27 -11.03 -5.86
N GLN A 91 -4.53 -12.07 -5.47
CA GLN A 91 -4.88 -13.46 -5.64
C GLN A 91 -4.91 -14.17 -4.28
N PRO A 92 -6.09 -14.60 -3.81
CA PRO A 92 -6.19 -15.43 -2.61
C PRO A 92 -5.96 -16.92 -2.94
N TRP A 93 -5.15 -17.58 -2.12
CA TRP A 93 -5.01 -19.03 -2.08
C TRP A 93 -5.52 -19.55 -0.73
N PRO A 94 -6.68 -20.25 -0.68
CA PRO A 94 -7.41 -20.55 0.57
C PRO A 94 -6.61 -21.22 1.69
N LYS A 95 -5.52 -21.94 1.37
CA LYS A 95 -4.69 -22.68 2.34
C LYS A 95 -3.34 -22.03 2.63
N VAL A 96 -2.95 -21.02 1.85
CA VAL A 96 -1.58 -20.45 1.89
C VAL A 96 -1.62 -19.00 2.35
N GLY A 97 -2.62 -18.22 1.93
CA GLY A 97 -2.69 -16.79 2.18
C GLY A 97 -3.10 -16.05 0.91
N THR A 98 -3.05 -14.73 0.99
CA THR A 98 -3.41 -13.85 -0.12
C THR A 98 -2.20 -13.02 -0.50
N PHE A 99 -1.86 -12.99 -1.79
CA PHE A 99 -0.74 -12.22 -2.29
C PHE A 99 -1.23 -11.22 -3.32
N GLY A 100 -0.49 -10.13 -3.50
CA GLY A 100 -0.82 -9.16 -4.51
C GLY A 100 0.38 -8.34 -4.96
N LEU A 101 0.18 -7.70 -6.09
CA LEU A 101 1.10 -6.79 -6.74
C LEU A 101 0.32 -5.56 -7.17
N GLY A 102 0.94 -4.39 -7.07
CA GLY A 102 0.36 -3.16 -7.59
C GLY A 102 1.42 -2.15 -8.04
N TRP A 103 0.96 -1.25 -8.89
CA TRP A 103 1.68 -0.07 -9.35
C TRP A 103 0.80 1.15 -9.12
N TYR A 104 1.41 2.21 -8.61
CA TYR A 104 0.80 3.49 -8.28
C TYR A 104 1.70 4.56 -8.87
N GLY A 105 1.18 5.32 -9.82
CA GLY A 105 1.90 6.40 -10.49
C GLY A 105 1.22 7.72 -10.23
N ARG A 106 2.00 8.74 -9.89
CA ARG A 106 1.55 10.13 -9.81
C ARG A 106 2.41 10.99 -10.73
N ASN A 107 1.77 11.88 -11.45
CA ASN A 107 2.44 12.78 -12.39
C ASN A 107 1.88 14.20 -12.21
N LEU A 108 2.76 15.19 -12.20
CA LEU A 108 2.41 16.61 -12.26
C LEU A 108 3.07 17.21 -13.49
N ALA A 109 2.27 17.36 -14.55
CA ALA A 109 2.72 17.85 -15.86
C ALA A 109 4.05 17.20 -16.28
N ASP A 110 4.99 18.01 -16.75
CA ASP A 110 6.33 17.60 -17.17
C ASP A 110 7.41 17.93 -16.13
N VAL A 111 7.01 18.13 -14.86
CA VAL A 111 7.91 18.62 -13.79
C VAL A 111 8.22 17.53 -12.77
N TYR A 112 7.25 16.67 -12.47
CA TYR A 112 7.37 15.73 -11.36
C TYR A 112 6.66 14.40 -11.62
N GLN A 113 7.31 13.31 -11.24
CA GLN A 113 6.78 11.97 -11.35
C GLN A 113 7.15 11.12 -10.13
N GLU A 114 6.18 10.39 -9.61
CA GLU A 114 6.30 9.39 -8.56
C GLU A 114 5.81 8.02 -9.07
N ASN A 115 6.55 6.97 -8.73
CA ASN A 115 6.13 5.60 -8.96
C ASN A 115 6.33 4.76 -7.70
N VAL A 116 5.31 3.99 -7.33
CA VAL A 116 5.39 2.96 -6.30
C VAL A 116 5.02 1.63 -6.91
N ILE A 117 5.94 0.67 -6.83
CA ILE A 117 5.63 -0.74 -7.05
C ILE A 117 5.51 -1.39 -5.67
N VAL A 118 4.40 -2.08 -5.44
CA VAL A 118 4.15 -2.78 -4.18
C VAL A 118 3.90 -4.25 -4.44
N ALA A 119 4.56 -5.10 -3.66
CA ALA A 119 4.23 -6.50 -3.52
C ALA A 119 3.84 -6.75 -2.07
N GLY A 120 2.77 -7.51 -1.84
CA GLY A 120 2.28 -7.76 -0.49
C GLY A 120 1.72 -9.15 -0.32
N ALA A 121 1.71 -9.60 0.93
CA ALA A 121 1.15 -10.87 1.34
C ALA A 121 0.43 -10.70 2.68
N GLY A 122 -0.67 -11.43 2.85
CA GLY A 122 -1.42 -11.50 4.09
C GLY A 122 -1.84 -12.92 4.40
N PHE A 123 -1.87 -13.22 5.70
CA PHE A 123 -2.07 -14.55 6.26
C PHE A 123 -3.05 -14.50 7.43
N THR A 124 -3.88 -15.53 7.52
CA THR A 124 -4.67 -15.81 8.72
C THR A 124 -3.83 -16.68 9.66
N LEU A 125 -3.68 -16.26 10.92
CA LEU A 125 -2.80 -16.92 11.89
C LEU A 125 -3.52 -17.99 12.73
N ASP A 126 -4.84 -17.86 12.87
CA ASP A 126 -5.66 -18.73 13.71
C ASP A 126 -6.78 -19.42 12.90
N GLN A 127 -7.23 -20.58 13.38
CA GLN A 127 -8.30 -21.33 12.73
C GLN A 127 -9.66 -20.62 12.81
N ALA A 128 -9.85 -19.75 13.81
CA ALA A 128 -11.07 -18.95 13.97
C ALA A 128 -11.10 -17.66 13.12
N GLN A 129 -10.07 -17.43 12.30
CA GLN A 129 -9.92 -16.26 11.41
C GLN A 129 -9.98 -14.88 12.09
N THR A 130 -9.65 -14.82 13.39
CA THR A 130 -9.66 -13.60 14.18
C THR A 130 -8.37 -12.81 14.00
N TRP A 131 -7.24 -13.50 14.04
CA TRP A 131 -5.91 -12.92 13.98
C TRP A 131 -5.35 -13.02 12.57
N LYS A 132 -5.04 -11.88 11.98
CA LYS A 132 -4.46 -11.76 10.65
C LYS A 132 -3.20 -10.91 10.72
N ALA A 133 -2.23 -11.26 9.90
CA ALA A 133 -1.02 -10.48 9.72
C ALA A 133 -0.73 -10.34 8.23
N GLY A 134 -0.05 -9.26 7.86
CA GLY A 134 0.39 -9.07 6.50
C GLY A 134 1.59 -8.14 6.44
N ALA A 135 2.31 -8.25 5.33
CA ALA A 135 3.48 -7.45 5.04
C ALA A 135 3.42 -6.96 3.58
N ALA A 136 3.98 -5.78 3.33
CA ALA A 136 4.15 -5.26 1.99
C ALA A 136 5.57 -4.69 1.84
N LEU A 137 6.15 -4.95 0.68
CA LEU A 137 7.40 -4.37 0.20
C LEU A 137 7.05 -3.33 -0.85
N LYS A 138 7.49 -2.09 -0.64
CA LYS A 138 7.24 -0.95 -1.52
C LYS A 138 8.58 -0.49 -2.08
N LEU A 139 8.67 -0.41 -3.41
CA LEU A 139 9.76 0.23 -4.14
C LEU A 139 9.25 1.60 -4.57
N LEU A 140 9.87 2.66 -4.05
CA LEU A 140 9.45 4.04 -4.26
C LEU A 140 10.49 4.75 -5.12
N GLN A 141 10.04 5.40 -6.19
CA GLN A 141 10.88 6.15 -7.12
C GLN A 141 10.29 7.53 -7.34
N VAL A 142 11.14 8.55 -7.26
CA VAL A 142 10.81 9.94 -7.57
C VAL A 142 11.71 10.42 -8.69
N ALA A 143 11.14 11.17 -9.64
CA ALA A 143 11.86 11.86 -10.69
C ALA A 143 11.38 13.31 -10.80
N TYR A 144 12.35 14.23 -10.83
CA TYR A 144 12.12 15.63 -11.19
C TYR A 144 12.55 15.80 -12.63
N LEU A 145 11.61 16.18 -13.48
CA LEU A 145 11.77 16.18 -14.93
C LEU A 145 12.20 17.56 -15.46
N ASP A 146 11.96 18.62 -14.69
CA ASP A 146 12.47 19.97 -14.96
C ASP A 146 13.61 20.30 -13.98
N SER A 147 14.78 20.66 -14.53
CA SER A 147 15.97 21.04 -13.75
C SER A 147 15.93 22.49 -13.26
N ASP A 148 15.11 23.34 -13.88
CA ASP A 148 15.11 24.79 -13.64
C ASP A 148 14.20 25.19 -12.46
N ALA A 149 13.36 24.27 -11.98
CA ALA A 149 12.50 24.46 -10.81
C ALA A 149 13.24 24.33 -9.45
N LEU A 150 14.53 23.99 -9.47
CA LEU A 150 15.37 23.77 -8.29
C LEU A 150 16.39 24.91 -8.03
N ALA A 151 16.29 26.03 -8.76
CA ALA A 151 17.08 27.26 -8.58
C ALA A 151 16.25 28.38 -7.94
#